data_AF-A0A927V2S7-F1
#
_entry.id   AF-A0A927V2S7-F1
#
_cell.length_a   1.000
_cell.length_b   1.000
_cell.length_c   1.000
_cell.angle_alpha   90.00
_cell.angle_beta   90.00
_cell.angle_gamma   90.00
#
_symmetry.space_group_name_H-M   'P 1'
#
loop_
_entity.id
_entity.type
_entity.pdbx_description
1 polymer ?
#
loop_
_entity_poly.entity_id
_entity_poly.type
_entity_poly.pdbx_seq_one_letter_code
_entity_poly.pdbx_strand_id
1 'polypeptide(L)'
;MALSDFKCSQDLDIETFLHTNAEEFLYRDWCSVYLILDEKQFLNGKLKIEAYFTLSHKTLSVTDAMSKTKVKEINGFKSAEALHFVLIGQLGKYVLKNDDGTYTRSKITSKEILDYAFEVIYTSSHLIPCRCVLVECSDEKKVRNTYENYGFKFFQNDGEHNQYYKVLD
;
A
#
# COMPACT_ATOMS: atom_id res chain seq x y z
N MET A 1 2.32 -21.44 9.64
CA MET A 1 3.48 -20.53 9.54
C MET A 1 3.01 -19.14 9.90
N ALA A 2 3.85 -18.25 10.44
CA ALA A 2 3.38 -16.93 10.91
C ALA A 2 2.57 -16.12 9.87
N LEU A 3 2.87 -16.28 8.58
CA LEU A 3 2.10 -15.66 7.49
C LEU A 3 0.67 -16.22 7.38
N SER A 4 0.48 -17.54 7.49
CA SER A 4 -0.83 -18.21 7.38
C SER A 4 -1.79 -17.89 8.52
N ASP A 5 -1.26 -17.31 9.61
CA ASP A 5 -2.04 -16.93 10.79
C ASP A 5 -2.61 -15.51 10.64
N PHE A 6 -2.17 -14.74 9.64
CA PHE A 6 -2.76 -13.45 9.33
C PHE A 6 -4.20 -13.63 8.86
N LYS A 7 -5.07 -12.69 9.22
CA LYS A 7 -6.48 -12.73 8.85
C LYS A 7 -6.92 -11.36 8.39
N CYS A 8 -7.61 -11.30 7.27
CA CYS A 8 -8.28 -10.10 6.79
C CYS A 8 -9.68 -10.46 6.28
N SER A 9 -10.60 -10.77 7.20
CA SER A 9 -11.95 -11.22 6.84
C SER A 9 -12.81 -10.18 6.11
N GLN A 10 -12.31 -8.95 5.93
CA GLN A 10 -12.97 -7.90 5.16
C GLN A 10 -12.48 -7.82 3.70
N ASP A 11 -11.33 -8.42 3.40
CA ASP A 11 -10.70 -8.42 2.09
C ASP A 11 -9.85 -9.70 1.94
N LEU A 12 -10.41 -10.69 1.26
CA LEU A 12 -9.76 -11.99 1.09
C LEU A 12 -8.55 -11.93 0.14
N ASP A 13 -8.48 -10.94 -0.75
CA ASP A 13 -7.34 -10.80 -1.66
C ASP A 13 -6.11 -10.36 -0.87
N ILE A 14 -6.28 -9.47 0.11
CA ILE A 14 -5.24 -9.07 1.08
C ILE A 14 -4.76 -10.25 1.91
N GLU A 15 -5.65 -11.14 2.38
CA GLU A 15 -5.25 -12.34 3.13
C GLU A 15 -4.53 -13.34 2.24
N THR A 16 -5.10 -13.63 1.07
CA THR A 16 -4.57 -14.59 0.09
C THR A 16 -3.19 -14.15 -0.40
N PHE A 17 -3.00 -12.85 -0.67
CA PHE A 17 -1.71 -12.32 -1.09
C PHE A 17 -0.61 -12.71 -0.10
N LEU A 18 -0.81 -12.44 1.19
CA LEU A 18 0.22 -12.71 2.20
C LEU A 18 0.44 -14.22 2.42
N HIS A 19 -0.61 -15.02 2.29
CA HIS A 19 -0.53 -16.47 2.51
C HIS A 19 0.16 -17.22 1.37
N THR A 20 -0.11 -16.84 0.13
CA THR A 20 0.26 -17.64 -1.05
C THR A 20 1.03 -16.89 -2.12
N ASN A 21 0.78 -15.59 -2.33
CA ASN A 21 1.42 -14.85 -3.43
C ASN A 21 2.72 -14.19 -3.01
N ALA A 22 2.85 -13.80 -1.74
CA ALA A 22 4.00 -13.07 -1.22
C ALA A 22 5.32 -13.82 -1.47
N GLU A 23 5.34 -15.15 -1.36
CA GLU A 23 6.53 -15.96 -1.64
C GLU A 23 7.01 -15.81 -3.08
N GLU A 24 6.10 -15.95 -4.06
CA GLU A 24 6.44 -15.79 -5.47
C GLU A 24 6.85 -14.35 -5.79
N PHE A 25 6.13 -13.37 -5.24
CA PHE A 25 6.43 -11.95 -5.47
C PHE A 25 7.79 -11.54 -4.92
N LEU A 26 8.18 -12.08 -3.76
CA LEU A 26 9.51 -11.89 -3.19
C LEU A 26 10.57 -12.64 -4.01
N TYR A 27 10.32 -13.89 -4.38
CA TYR A 27 11.24 -14.69 -5.19
C TYR A 27 11.54 -14.05 -6.56
N ARG A 28 10.56 -13.36 -7.15
CA ARG A 28 10.68 -12.68 -8.44
C ARG A 28 11.12 -11.21 -8.34
N ASP A 29 11.42 -10.72 -7.13
CA ASP A 29 11.75 -9.32 -6.87
C ASP A 29 10.69 -8.32 -7.39
N TRP A 30 9.42 -8.70 -7.38
CA TRP A 30 8.31 -7.85 -7.84
C TRP A 30 7.88 -6.81 -6.81
N CYS A 31 8.00 -7.13 -5.53
CA CYS A 31 7.77 -6.19 -4.46
C CYS A 31 8.56 -6.59 -3.20
N SER A 32 8.79 -5.63 -2.33
CA SER A 32 9.13 -5.88 -0.93
C SER A 32 7.85 -6.02 -0.10
N VAL A 33 7.88 -6.90 0.90
CA VAL A 33 6.78 -7.09 1.87
C VAL A 33 7.28 -6.69 3.26
N TYR A 34 6.57 -5.76 3.91
CA TYR A 34 6.90 -5.27 5.24
C TYR A 34 5.81 -5.71 6.23
N LEU A 35 6.23 -6.44 7.27
CA LEU A 35 5.34 -6.91 8.33
C LEU A 35 5.42 -5.97 9.53
N ILE A 36 4.27 -5.54 10.03
CA ILE A 36 4.16 -4.81 11.30
C ILE A 36 3.73 -5.80 12.37
N LEU A 37 4.61 -6.04 13.33
CA LEU A 37 4.45 -7.06 14.36
C LEU A 37 4.01 -6.45 15.70
N ASP A 38 3.24 -7.22 16.48
CA ASP A 38 2.98 -6.92 17.88
C ASP A 38 4.29 -7.05 18.67
N GLU A 39 4.81 -5.92 19.16
CA GLU A 39 6.08 -5.83 19.86
C GLU A 39 6.16 -6.78 21.07
N LYS A 40 5.11 -6.86 21.89
CA LYS A 40 5.11 -7.70 23.09
C LYS A 40 5.17 -9.18 22.72
N GLN A 41 4.43 -9.58 21.69
CA GLN A 41 4.43 -10.95 21.21
C GLN A 41 5.77 -11.29 20.56
N PHE A 42 6.35 -10.35 19.81
CA PHE A 42 7.66 -10.50 19.18
C PHE A 42 8.77 -10.72 20.22
N LEU A 43 8.80 -9.92 21.28
CA LEU A 43 9.73 -10.10 22.41
C LEU A 43 9.57 -11.44 23.13
N ASN A 44 8.38 -12.05 23.05
CA ASN A 44 8.10 -13.40 23.57
C ASN A 44 8.34 -14.51 22.53
N GLY A 45 9.05 -14.22 21.43
CA GLY A 45 9.37 -15.19 20.38
C GLY A 45 8.20 -15.57 19.48
N LYS A 46 7.13 -14.77 19.44
CA LYS A 46 5.94 -15.01 18.62
C LYS A 46 5.80 -13.95 17.54
N LEU A 47 5.66 -14.40 16.29
CA LEU A 47 5.39 -13.54 15.15
C LEU A 47 3.88 -13.31 15.02
N LYS A 48 3.35 -12.29 15.72
CA LYS A 48 1.96 -11.85 15.57
C LYS A 48 1.91 -10.63 14.66
N ILE A 49 1.38 -10.82 13.45
CA ILE A 49 1.27 -9.78 12.43
C ILE A 49 0.02 -8.93 12.71
N GLU A 50 0.22 -7.64 12.99
CA GLU A 50 -0.87 -6.67 13.21
C GLU A 50 -1.33 -6.05 11.89
N ALA A 51 -0.40 -5.87 10.95
CA ALA A 51 -0.62 -5.34 9.62
C ALA A 51 0.56 -5.66 8.70
N TYR A 52 0.39 -5.44 7.40
CA TYR A 52 1.49 -5.47 6.44
C TYR A 52 1.25 -4.46 5.32
N PHE A 53 2.31 -4.09 4.62
CA PHE A 53 2.21 -3.37 3.37
C PHE A 53 3.28 -3.86 2.39
N THR A 54 3.07 -3.60 1.10
CA THR A 54 4.06 -3.89 0.06
C THR A 54 4.54 -2.64 -0.61
N LEU A 55 5.79 -2.63 -1.06
CA LEU A 55 6.37 -1.56 -1.86
C LEU A 55 6.95 -2.13 -3.15
N SER A 56 6.66 -1.48 -4.27
CA SER A 56 7.25 -1.78 -5.57
C SER A 56 7.40 -0.51 -6.41
N HIS A 57 7.92 -0.65 -7.63
CA HIS A 57 7.98 0.44 -8.60
C HIS A 57 6.86 0.30 -9.63
N LYS A 58 6.19 1.40 -9.95
CA LYS A 58 5.21 1.45 -11.03
C LYS A 58 5.52 2.61 -11.96
N THR A 59 5.45 2.35 -13.27
CA THR A 59 5.57 3.36 -14.31
C THR A 59 4.28 3.41 -15.11
N LEU A 60 3.74 4.61 -15.31
CA LEU A 60 2.55 4.85 -16.12
C LEU A 60 2.88 5.77 -17.27
N SER A 61 2.49 5.41 -18.49
CA SER A 61 2.67 6.27 -19.66
C SER A 61 1.75 7.48 -19.58
N VAL A 62 2.26 8.65 -19.94
CA VAL A 62 1.45 9.87 -20.06
C VAL A 62 0.55 9.73 -21.28
N THR A 63 -0.74 9.97 -21.09
CA THR A 63 -1.75 9.93 -22.13
C THR A 63 -2.30 11.33 -22.39
N ASP A 64 -2.89 11.53 -23.57
CA ASP A 64 -3.50 12.82 -23.94
C ASP A 64 -4.67 13.23 -23.02
N ALA A 65 -5.24 12.29 -22.28
CA ALA A 65 -6.27 12.56 -21.28
C ALA A 65 -5.72 13.24 -20.01
N MET A 66 -4.41 13.18 -19.76
CA MET A 66 -3.79 13.81 -18.59
C MET A 66 -3.49 15.28 -18.83
N SER A 67 -3.80 16.13 -17.85
CA SER A 67 -3.43 17.54 -17.94
C SER A 67 -1.92 17.73 -17.75
N LYS A 68 -1.32 18.63 -18.55
CA LYS A 68 0.11 19.00 -18.40
C LYS A 68 0.46 19.51 -16.99
N THR A 69 -0.52 20.09 -16.28
CA THR A 69 -0.35 20.53 -14.89
C THR A 69 -0.18 19.35 -13.95
N LYS A 70 -1.05 18.32 -14.06
CA LYS A 70 -0.94 17.08 -13.27
C LYS A 70 0.37 16.34 -13.58
N VAL A 71 0.76 16.26 -14.85
CA VAL A 71 2.05 15.69 -15.27
C VAL A 71 3.23 16.44 -14.63
N LYS A 72 3.21 17.78 -14.63
CA LYS A 72 4.26 18.57 -13.97
C LYS A 72 4.26 18.39 -12.45
N GLU A 73 3.10 18.26 -11.82
CA GLU A 73 3.01 18.05 -10.37
C GLU A 73 3.71 16.75 -9.98
N ILE A 74 3.41 15.67 -10.69
CA ILE A 74 3.92 14.32 -10.45
C ILE A 74 5.40 14.20 -10.85
N ASN A 75 5.76 14.63 -12.06
CA ASN A 75 7.09 14.39 -12.63
C ASN A 75 8.05 15.59 -12.52
N GLY A 76 7.58 16.76 -12.09
CA GLY A 76 8.34 18.01 -12.11
C GLY A 76 8.47 18.65 -13.51
N PHE A 77 8.20 17.90 -14.58
CA PHE A 77 8.35 18.33 -15.98
C PHE A 77 7.08 18.07 -16.80
N LYS A 78 6.62 19.07 -17.56
CA LYS A 78 5.32 19.04 -18.29
C LYS A 78 5.28 18.08 -19.48
N SER A 79 6.44 17.78 -20.08
CA SER A 79 6.54 16.98 -21.31
C SER A 79 7.12 15.60 -21.03
N ALA A 80 6.82 15.05 -19.85
CA ALA A 80 7.17 13.68 -19.51
C ALA A 80 6.36 12.72 -20.37
N GLU A 81 6.99 11.65 -20.85
CA GLU A 81 6.29 10.55 -21.54
C GLU A 81 5.90 9.43 -20.57
N ALA A 82 6.54 9.37 -19.40
CA ALA A 82 6.30 8.39 -18.35
C ALA A 82 6.30 9.06 -16.96
N LEU A 83 5.48 8.53 -16.06
CA LEU A 83 5.39 8.91 -14.66
C LEU A 83 5.87 7.73 -13.81
N HIS A 84 6.80 7.99 -12.90
CA HIS A 84 7.38 6.97 -12.03
C HIS A 84 6.88 7.13 -10.60
N PHE A 85 6.51 6.01 -9.98
CA PHE A 85 5.96 5.96 -8.64
C PHE A 85 6.62 4.86 -7.82
N VAL A 86 6.70 5.08 -6.51
CA VAL A 86 6.68 3.97 -5.55
C VAL A 86 5.23 3.57 -5.34
N LEU A 87 4.89 2.32 -5.60
CA LEU A 87 3.56 1.78 -5.41
C LEU A 87 3.47 1.13 -4.02
N ILE A 88 2.49 1.57 -3.22
CA ILE A 88 1.99 0.78 -2.09
C ILE A 88 0.90 -0.14 -2.65
N GLY A 89 1.30 -1.36 -3.02
CA GLY A 89 0.43 -2.27 -3.79
C GLY A 89 -0.60 -2.99 -2.92
N GLN A 90 -0.25 -3.26 -1.66
CA GLN A 90 -1.11 -3.91 -0.68
C GLN A 90 -0.99 -3.15 0.64
N LEU A 91 -2.11 -2.99 1.35
CA LEU A 91 -2.16 -2.43 2.70
C LEU A 91 -3.15 -3.26 3.52
N GLY A 92 -2.62 -4.25 4.25
CA GLY A 92 -3.41 -5.18 5.02
C GLY A 92 -3.41 -4.87 6.50
N LYS A 93 -4.58 -4.95 7.14
CA LYS A 93 -4.73 -4.88 8.60
C LYS A 93 -5.35 -6.18 9.11
N TYR A 94 -4.83 -6.69 10.23
CA TYR A 94 -5.38 -7.88 10.85
C TYR A 94 -6.82 -7.64 11.32
N VAL A 95 -7.75 -8.41 10.76
CA VAL A 95 -9.17 -8.44 11.09
C VAL A 95 -9.66 -9.88 10.96
N LEU A 96 -10.08 -10.46 12.08
CA LEU A 96 -10.71 -11.77 12.16
C LEU A 96 -12.21 -11.59 12.47
N LYS A 97 -13.07 -12.21 11.66
CA LYS A 97 -14.48 -12.43 12.01
C LYS A 97 -14.57 -13.69 12.88
N ASN A 98 -15.10 -13.55 14.09
CA ASN A 98 -15.30 -14.64 15.03
C ASN A 98 -16.62 -15.39 14.73
N ASP A 99 -16.76 -16.61 15.26
CA ASP A 99 -17.95 -17.48 15.03
C ASP A 99 -19.26 -16.85 15.52
N ASP A 100 -19.20 -16.02 16.57
CA ASP A 100 -20.34 -15.28 17.12
C ASP A 100 -20.74 -14.04 16.30
N GLY A 101 -20.06 -13.81 15.16
CA GLY A 101 -20.29 -12.67 14.27
C GLY A 101 -19.58 -11.39 14.67
N THR A 102 -18.85 -11.37 15.80
CA THR A 102 -18.03 -10.23 16.22
C THR A 102 -16.71 -10.16 15.44
N TYR A 103 -15.98 -9.05 15.58
CA TYR A 103 -14.68 -8.88 14.93
C TYR A 103 -13.57 -8.65 15.96
N THR A 104 -12.52 -9.45 15.86
CA THR A 104 -11.24 -9.20 16.52
C THR A 104 -10.35 -8.43 15.55
N ARG A 105 -9.85 -7.25 15.94
CA ARG A 105 -9.09 -6.36 15.04
C ARG A 105 -7.82 -5.90 15.71
N SER A 106 -6.75 -5.76 14.93
CA SER A 106 -5.57 -5.03 15.38
C SER A 106 -5.95 -3.60 15.79
N LYS A 107 -5.24 -3.06 16.78
CA LYS A 107 -5.40 -1.67 17.22
C LYS A 107 -4.76 -0.68 16.25
N ILE A 108 -3.79 -1.11 15.43
CA ILE A 108 -3.10 -0.24 14.48
C ILE A 108 -4.10 0.38 13.49
N THR A 109 -4.01 1.67 13.29
CA THR A 109 -4.85 2.40 12.34
C THR A 109 -4.26 2.34 10.93
N SER A 110 -5.10 2.53 9.90
CA SER A 110 -4.60 2.64 8.53
C SER A 110 -3.63 3.81 8.35
N LYS A 111 -3.81 4.89 9.14
CA LYS A 111 -2.87 6.00 9.18
C LYS A 111 -1.50 5.54 9.67
N GLU A 112 -1.42 4.80 10.77
CA GLU A 112 -0.15 4.29 11.29
C GLU A 112 0.53 3.34 10.30
N ILE A 113 -0.22 2.48 9.60
CA ILE A 113 0.34 1.62 8.55
C ILE A 113 0.96 2.46 7.42
N LEU A 114 0.25 3.51 6.98
CA LEU A 114 0.78 4.45 5.99
C LEU A 114 2.01 5.20 6.54
N ASP A 115 2.01 5.62 7.80
CA ASP A 115 3.16 6.29 8.41
C ASP A 115 4.42 5.40 8.33
N TYR A 116 4.31 4.11 8.67
CA TYR A 116 5.41 3.15 8.50
C TYR A 116 5.81 2.95 7.04
N ALA A 117 4.86 2.89 6.11
CA ALA A 117 5.16 2.80 4.68
C ALA A 117 5.93 4.04 4.21
N PHE A 118 5.49 5.23 4.59
CA PHE A 118 6.16 6.48 4.23
C PHE A 118 7.54 6.62 4.87
N GLU A 119 7.77 6.12 6.08
CA GLU A 119 9.11 6.08 6.68
C GLU A 119 10.11 5.30 5.80
N VAL A 120 9.71 4.13 5.32
CA VAL A 120 10.52 3.32 4.40
C VAL A 120 10.69 4.02 3.04
N ILE A 121 9.62 4.61 2.50
CA ILE A 121 9.64 5.30 1.21
C ILE A 121 10.58 6.51 1.27
N TYR A 122 10.50 7.34 2.32
CA TYR A 122 11.40 8.47 2.50
C TYR A 122 12.85 8.00 2.65
N THR A 123 13.11 6.99 3.45
CA THR A 123 14.47 6.43 3.57
C THR A 123 14.99 5.95 2.22
N SER A 124 14.16 5.27 1.44
CA SER A 124 14.51 4.78 0.11
C SER A 124 14.71 5.91 -0.90
N SER A 125 13.92 6.99 -0.83
CA SER A 125 14.00 8.10 -1.78
C SER A 125 15.31 8.91 -1.68
N HIS A 126 15.98 8.86 -0.52
CA HIS A 126 17.33 9.41 -0.36
C HIS A 126 18.40 8.61 -1.12
N LEU A 127 18.16 7.33 -1.37
CA LEU A 127 19.08 6.44 -2.09
C LEU A 127 18.74 6.35 -3.58
N ILE A 128 17.44 6.20 -3.89
CA ILE A 128 16.91 6.14 -5.26
C ILE A 128 15.81 7.20 -5.36
N PRO A 129 16.09 8.37 -5.96
CA PRO A 129 15.13 9.45 -6.03
C PRO A 129 13.81 9.03 -6.67
N CYS A 130 12.74 9.21 -5.92
CA CYS A 130 11.36 9.10 -6.41
C CYS A 130 10.58 10.30 -5.90
N ARG A 131 9.64 10.81 -6.71
CA ARG A 131 8.89 12.03 -6.39
C ARG A 131 7.48 11.74 -5.91
N CYS A 132 6.92 10.59 -6.23
CA CYS A 132 5.51 10.30 -6.01
C CYS A 132 5.27 8.87 -5.54
N VAL A 133 4.27 8.74 -4.69
CA VAL A 133 3.72 7.47 -4.21
C VAL A 133 2.37 7.25 -4.88
N LEU A 134 2.09 6.02 -5.28
CA LEU A 134 0.81 5.59 -5.83
C LEU A 134 0.19 4.55 -4.88
N VAL A 135 -1.14 4.61 -4.71
CA VAL A 135 -1.96 3.54 -4.14
C VAL A 135 -3.05 3.19 -5.13
N GLU A 136 -3.46 1.92 -5.12
CA GLU A 136 -4.56 1.39 -5.93
C GLU A 136 -5.58 0.78 -4.99
N CYS A 137 -6.87 1.07 -5.22
CA CYS A 137 -7.92 0.53 -4.38
C CYS A 137 -9.24 0.35 -5.10
N SER A 138 -10.08 -0.52 -4.55
CA SER A 138 -11.47 -0.65 -4.97
C SER A 138 -12.25 0.65 -4.76
N ASP A 139 -13.44 0.75 -5.38
CA ASP A 139 -14.37 1.86 -5.13
C ASP A 139 -15.14 1.69 -3.81
N GLU A 140 -14.42 1.52 -2.71
CA GLU A 140 -14.97 1.46 -1.37
C GLU A 140 -14.75 2.81 -0.68
N LYS A 141 -15.85 3.47 -0.27
CA LYS A 141 -15.84 4.85 0.23
C LYS A 141 -14.90 5.03 1.43
N LYS A 142 -14.85 4.07 2.36
CA LYS A 142 -14.01 4.17 3.55
C LYS A 142 -12.52 4.04 3.20
N VAL A 143 -12.16 3.17 2.26
CA VAL A 143 -10.79 3.09 1.73
C VAL A 143 -10.40 4.38 1.01
N ARG A 144 -11.25 4.92 0.13
CA ARG A 144 -10.99 6.22 -0.54
C ARG A 144 -10.77 7.36 0.46
N ASN A 145 -11.66 7.49 1.44
CA ASN A 145 -11.53 8.50 2.50
C ASN A 145 -10.23 8.31 3.30
N THR A 146 -9.76 7.08 3.50
CA THR A 146 -8.51 6.81 4.22
C THR A 146 -7.33 7.42 3.48
N TYR A 147 -7.22 7.21 2.17
CA TYR A 147 -6.14 7.77 1.36
C TYR A 147 -6.25 9.28 1.18
N GLU A 148 -7.44 9.79 0.88
CA GLU A 148 -7.68 11.23 0.72
C GLU A 148 -7.36 12.00 2.01
N ASN A 149 -7.77 11.48 3.18
CA ASN A 149 -7.44 12.10 4.48
C ASN A 149 -5.94 12.04 4.83
N TYR A 150 -5.21 11.06 4.29
CA TYR A 150 -3.75 11.00 4.40
C TYR A 150 -3.03 11.98 3.44
N GLY A 151 -3.79 12.61 2.54
CA GLY A 151 -3.29 13.60 1.59
C GLY A 151 -2.93 13.02 0.22
N PHE A 152 -3.42 11.83 -0.11
CA PHE A 152 -3.42 11.37 -1.50
C PHE A 152 -4.50 12.12 -2.30
N LYS A 153 -4.23 12.31 -3.60
CA LYS A 153 -5.13 12.93 -4.56
C LYS A 153 -5.56 11.91 -5.61
N PHE A 154 -6.81 11.96 -6.03
CA PHE A 154 -7.29 11.07 -7.10
C PHE A 154 -6.49 11.29 -8.39
N PHE A 155 -5.97 10.20 -8.93
CA PHE A 155 -5.20 10.19 -10.17
C PHE A 155 -6.12 9.89 -11.36
N GLN A 156 -6.61 8.65 -11.44
CA GLN A 156 -7.48 8.13 -12.49
C GLN A 156 -8.16 6.82 -12.00
N ASN A 157 -9.06 6.28 -12.81
CA ASN A 157 -9.52 4.90 -12.70
C ASN A 157 -9.01 4.15 -13.93
N ASP A 158 -8.35 3.01 -13.75
CA ASP A 158 -7.73 2.25 -14.84
C ASP A 158 -8.63 1.14 -15.43
N GLY A 159 -9.91 1.13 -15.04
CA GLY A 159 -10.90 0.11 -15.41
C GLY A 159 -11.10 -0.95 -14.32
N GLU A 160 -10.12 -1.16 -13.45
CA GLU A 160 -10.17 -2.13 -12.36
C GLU A 160 -10.10 -1.44 -10.99
N HIS A 161 -9.21 -0.46 -10.83
CA HIS A 161 -8.90 0.19 -9.57
C HIS A 161 -8.97 1.71 -9.69
N ASN A 162 -9.34 2.35 -8.59
CA ASN A 162 -9.09 3.78 -8.41
C ASN A 162 -7.63 3.96 -7.99
N GLN A 163 -6.92 4.80 -8.73
CA GLN A 163 -5.54 5.15 -8.47
C GLN A 163 -5.48 6.52 -7.81
N TYR A 164 -4.67 6.61 -6.76
CA TYR A 164 -4.44 7.84 -6.02
C TYR A 164 -2.94 8.07 -5.87
N TYR A 165 -2.50 9.33 -5.98
CA TYR A 165 -1.09 9.68 -5.87
C TYR A 165 -0.84 10.71 -4.77
N LYS A 166 0.36 10.68 -4.19
CA LYS A 166 0.86 11.68 -3.25
C LYS A 166 2.29 12.06 -3.63
N VAL A 167 2.56 13.35 -3.76
CA VAL A 167 3.92 13.87 -3.97
C VAL A 167 4.67 13.78 -2.65
N LEU A 168 5.92 13.32 -2.68
CA LEU A 168 6.82 13.39 -1.53
C LEU A 168 7.24 14.85 -1.34
N ASP A 169 7.02 15.36 -0.12
CA ASP A 169 7.43 16.71 0.27
C ASP A 169 8.91 16.76 0.68
#